data_AF-A0A918II57-F1
#
_entry.id   AF-A0A918II57-F1
#
_cell.length_a   1.000
_cell.length_b   1.000
_cell.length_c   1.000
_cell.angle_alpha   90.00
_cell.angle_beta   90.00
_cell.angle_gamma   90.00
#
_symmetry.space_group_name_H-M   'P 1'
#
loop_
_entity.id
_entity.type
_entity.pdbx_description
1 polymer ?
#
loop_
_entity_poly.entity_id
_entity_poly.type
_entity_poly.pdbx_seq_one_letter_code
_entity_poly.pdbx_strand_id
1 'polypeptide(L)'
;MRRRRAADNSWAAEPDPLLALVRRDLEFYARTCDRARRLHRVTEFGALLTTSVTVVAAGLHAPAWLTALVAGGAVFFTGLRQLYGAGSRWVLAAQARESLRRALDRYLLLPESERDAAARQALQTVAEEVGANELRAWSEAQSGRPEPPLPPGS
;
A
#
# COMPACT_ATOMS: atom_id res chain seq x y z
N MET A 1 5.87 4.13 2.95
CA MET A 1 6.11 2.68 3.14
C MET A 1 7.59 2.53 3.44
N ARG A 2 7.98 2.36 4.71
CA ARG A 2 9.35 1.93 5.01
C ARG A 2 9.31 0.40 4.93
N ARG A 3 10.01 -0.20 3.97
CA ARG A 3 10.45 -1.60 4.12
C ARG A 3 11.15 -1.63 5.48
N ARG A 4 10.58 -2.31 6.47
CA ARG A 4 11.39 -2.74 7.62
C ARG A 4 12.51 -3.54 6.98
N ARG A 5 13.75 -3.02 7.02
CA ARG A 5 14.94 -3.83 6.77
C ARG A 5 14.81 -4.99 7.75
N ALA A 6 14.39 -6.15 7.23
CA ALA A 6 14.30 -7.36 8.03
C ALA A 6 15.72 -7.64 8.51
N ALA A 7 15.88 -7.75 9.83
CA ALA A 7 17.13 -8.18 10.45
C ALA A 7 17.46 -9.65 10.11
N ASP A 8 16.52 -10.39 9.52
CA ASP A 8 16.73 -11.77 9.12
C ASP A 8 17.01 -11.88 7.62
N ASN A 9 18.29 -12.10 7.30
CA ASN A 9 18.76 -12.57 5.99
C ASN A 9 18.52 -14.08 5.82
N SER A 10 17.49 -14.64 6.46
CA SER A 10 17.16 -16.07 6.41
C SER A 10 16.89 -16.57 4.99
N TRP A 11 16.42 -15.69 4.10
CA TRP A 11 16.25 -15.95 2.67
C TRP A 11 17.56 -16.28 1.95
N ALA A 12 18.71 -15.80 2.43
CA ALA A 12 20.00 -16.06 1.81
C ALA A 12 20.52 -17.48 2.07
N ALA A 13 19.93 -18.18 3.05
CA ALA A 13 20.27 -19.56 3.39
C ALA A 13 19.42 -20.60 2.63
N GLU A 14 18.42 -20.18 1.85
CA GLU A 14 17.61 -21.09 1.04
C GLU A 14 18.38 -21.60 -0.20
N PRO A 15 18.00 -22.79 -0.74
CA PRO A 15 18.62 -23.36 -1.94
C PRO A 15 18.57 -22.43 -3.16
N ASP A 16 17.51 -21.60 -3.24
CA ASP A 16 17.37 -20.53 -4.22
C ASP A 16 17.05 -19.20 -3.50
N PRO A 17 18.08 -18.42 -3.16
CA PRO A 17 17.91 -17.21 -2.36
C PRO A 17 17.18 -16.10 -3.11
N LEU A 18 17.28 -16.06 -4.44
CA LEU A 18 16.58 -15.08 -5.27
C LEU A 18 15.07 -15.37 -5.29
N LEU A 19 14.72 -16.65 -5.44
CA LEU A 19 13.33 -17.09 -5.38
C LEU A 19 12.70 -16.78 -4.01
N ALA A 20 13.41 -17.05 -2.93
CA ALA A 20 12.96 -16.76 -1.56
C ALA A 20 12.72 -15.26 -1.34
N LEU A 21 13.62 -14.41 -1.84
CA LEU A 21 13.49 -12.96 -1.77
C LEU A 21 12.26 -12.46 -2.53
N VAL A 22 12.05 -12.91 -3.78
CA VAL A 22 10.92 -12.49 -4.62
C VAL A 22 9.58 -12.94 -4.03
N ARG A 23 9.50 -14.16 -3.49
CA ARG A 23 8.29 -14.65 -2.81
C ARG A 23 7.93 -13.78 -1.61
N ARG A 24 8.92 -13.43 -0.78
CA ARG A 24 8.72 -12.55 0.37
C ARG A 24 8.20 -11.17 -0.05
N ASP A 25 8.77 -10.60 -1.10
CA ASP A 25 8.35 -9.31 -1.64
C ASP A 25 6.91 -9.39 -2.18
N LEU A 26 6.54 -10.48 -2.85
CA LEU A 26 5.18 -10.73 -3.34
C LEU A 26 4.17 -10.81 -2.20
N GLU A 27 4.47 -11.53 -1.12
CA GLU A 27 3.61 -11.58 0.08
C GLU A 27 3.45 -10.23 0.76
N PHE A 28 4.52 -9.42 0.80
CA PHE A 28 4.46 -8.08 1.34
C PHE A 28 3.50 -7.20 0.53
N TYR A 29 3.60 -7.24 -0.80
CA TYR A 29 2.67 -6.50 -1.67
C TYR A 29 1.25 -7.04 -1.61
N ALA A 30 1.08 -8.35 -1.43
CA ALA A 30 -0.24 -8.96 -1.25
C ALA A 30 -0.94 -8.41 -0.01
N ARG A 31 -0.27 -8.47 1.15
CA ARG A 31 -0.79 -7.93 2.41
C ARG A 31 -1.10 -6.43 2.33
N THR A 32 -0.25 -5.69 1.62
CA THR A 32 -0.44 -4.25 1.39
C THR A 32 -1.70 -3.97 0.58
N CYS A 33 -1.91 -4.69 -0.52
CA CYS A 33 -3.11 -4.56 -1.34
C CYS A 33 -4.38 -4.94 -0.56
N ASP A 34 -4.33 -6.02 0.21
CA ASP A 34 -5.49 -6.48 1.00
C ASP A 34 -5.85 -5.49 2.10
N ARG A 35 -4.85 -4.93 2.78
CA ARG A 35 -5.05 -3.86 3.77
C ARG A 35 -5.66 -2.62 3.14
N ALA A 36 -5.19 -2.22 1.95
CA ALA A 36 -5.75 -1.09 1.22
C ALA A 36 -7.22 -1.32 0.85
N ARG A 37 -7.58 -2.51 0.35
CA ARG A 37 -8.97 -2.88 0.05
C ARG A 37 -9.85 -2.85 1.29
N ARG A 38 -9.39 -3.44 2.40
CA ARG A 38 -10.14 -3.45 3.66
C ARG A 38 -10.40 -2.03 4.14
N LEU A 39 -9.38 -1.18 4.09
CA LEU A 39 -9.53 0.19 4.56
C LEU A 39 -10.45 1.02 3.66
N HIS A 40 -10.35 0.87 2.34
CA HIS A 40 -11.26 1.54 1.41
C HIS A 40 -12.73 1.18 1.72
N ARG A 41 -13.02 -0.11 1.91
CA ARG A 41 -14.37 -0.56 2.32
C ARG A 41 -14.78 0.06 3.66
N VAL A 42 -13.91 0.03 4.67
CA VAL A 42 -14.20 0.63 5.98
C VAL A 42 -14.47 2.14 5.87
N THR A 43 -13.75 2.86 5.02
CA THR A 43 -13.98 4.29 4.79
C THR A 43 -15.31 4.56 4.10
N GLU A 44 -15.67 3.77 3.09
CA GLU A 44 -16.95 3.92 2.39
C GLU A 44 -18.14 3.58 3.29
N PHE A 45 -18.09 2.42 3.97
CA PHE A 45 -19.11 2.04 4.94
C PHE A 45 -19.21 3.04 6.08
N GLY A 46 -18.07 3.54 6.57
CA GLY A 46 -18.05 4.58 7.60
C GLY A 46 -18.70 5.87 7.14
N ALA A 47 -18.41 6.32 5.92
CA ALA A 47 -19.03 7.51 5.34
C ALA A 47 -20.55 7.33 5.18
N LEU A 48 -21.00 6.20 4.63
CA LEU A 48 -22.42 5.87 4.47
C LEU A 48 -23.14 5.78 5.83
N LEU A 49 -22.53 5.12 6.80
CA LEU A 49 -23.10 4.98 8.13
C LEU A 49 -23.23 6.35 8.80
N THR A 50 -22.20 7.20 8.67
CA THR A 50 -22.23 8.52 9.30
C THR A 50 -23.29 9.42 8.68
N THR A 51 -23.43 9.42 7.35
CA THR A 51 -24.49 10.19 6.67
C THR A 51 -25.88 9.68 7.05
N SER A 52 -26.10 8.36 7.08
CA SER A 52 -27.37 7.77 7.51
C SER A 52 -27.72 8.12 8.97
N VAL A 53 -26.76 8.01 9.90
CA VAL A 53 -27.00 8.32 11.32
C VAL A 53 -27.27 9.82 11.51
N THR A 54 -26.67 10.70 10.71
CA THR A 54 -26.93 12.14 10.78
C THR A 54 -28.40 12.48 10.54
N VAL A 55 -29.03 11.84 9.54
CA VAL A 55 -30.45 12.02 9.21
C VAL A 55 -31.35 11.57 10.36
N VAL A 56 -31.06 10.40 10.95
CA VAL A 56 -31.80 9.87 12.10
C VAL A 56 -31.65 10.76 13.33
N ALA A 57 -30.43 11.22 13.62
CA ALA A 57 -30.15 12.09 14.74
C ALA A 57 -30.86 13.45 14.63
N ALA A 58 -30.92 14.02 13.42
CA ALA A 58 -31.64 15.26 13.16
C ALA A 58 -33.16 15.09 13.36
N GLY A 59 -33.75 13.99 12.88
CA GLY A 59 -35.19 13.72 13.01
C GLY A 59 -35.65 13.42 14.43
N LEU A 60 -34.77 12.92 15.30
CA LEU A 60 -35.09 12.55 16.69
C LEU A 60 -34.72 13.63 17.72
N HIS A 61 -34.28 14.83 17.30
CA HIS A 61 -33.71 15.85 18.21
C HIS A 61 -32.66 15.25 19.16
N ALA A 62 -31.72 14.49 18.59
CA ALA A 62 -30.81 13.66 19.38
C ALA A 62 -29.93 14.48 20.35
N PRO A 63 -29.60 13.90 21.52
CA PRO A 63 -28.77 14.55 22.54
C PRO A 63 -27.36 14.87 22.02
N ALA A 64 -26.77 15.93 22.58
CA ALA A 64 -25.53 16.55 22.09
C ALA A 64 -24.33 15.61 21.99
N TRP A 65 -24.23 14.58 22.84
CA TRP A 65 -23.15 13.60 22.76
C TRP A 65 -23.22 12.73 21.49
N LEU A 66 -24.44 12.48 21.01
CA LEU A 66 -24.69 11.61 19.86
C LEU A 66 -24.42 12.37 18.55
N THR A 67 -24.82 13.64 18.48
CA THR A 67 -24.46 14.52 17.35
C THR A 67 -22.96 14.78 17.28
N ALA A 68 -22.27 14.92 18.42
CA ALA A 68 -20.82 15.06 18.48
C ALA A 68 -20.09 13.81 17.95
N LEU A 69 -20.55 12.59 18.31
CA LEU A 69 -19.97 11.34 17.79
C LEU A 69 -20.14 11.22 16.28
N VAL A 70 -21.30 11.60 15.75
CA VAL A 70 -21.58 11.57 14.30
C VAL A 70 -20.71 12.58 13.56
N ALA A 71 -20.64 13.82 14.04
CA ALA A 71 -19.77 14.85 13.46
C ALA A 71 -18.29 14.44 13.52
N GLY A 72 -17.83 13.93 14.67
CA GLY A 72 -16.47 13.43 14.84
C GLY A 72 -16.16 12.25 13.91
N GLY A 73 -17.09 11.31 13.74
CA GLY A 73 -16.99 10.21 12.78
C GLY A 73 -16.84 10.72 11.35
N ALA A 74 -17.63 11.71 10.94
CA ALA A 74 -17.58 12.27 9.58
C ALA A 74 -16.21 12.90 9.29
N VAL A 75 -15.69 13.68 10.23
CA VAL A 75 -14.35 14.29 10.14
C VAL A 75 -13.27 13.21 10.13
N PHE A 76 -13.40 12.18 10.99
CA PHE A 76 -12.46 11.06 11.04
C PHE A 76 -12.40 10.30 9.71
N PHE A 77 -13.55 9.89 9.15
CA PHE A 77 -13.60 9.18 7.87
C PHE A 77 -13.13 10.06 6.71
N THR A 78 -13.40 11.36 6.77
CA THR A 78 -12.89 12.32 5.78
C THR A 78 -11.37 12.46 5.87
N GLY A 79 -10.80 12.60 7.06
CA GLY A 79 -9.35 12.65 7.27
C GLY A 79 -8.66 11.33 6.90
N LEU A 80 -9.30 10.20 7.20
CA LEU A 80 -8.85 8.87 6.80
C LEU A 80 -8.87 8.73 5.28
N ARG A 81 -9.91 9.22 4.60
CA ARG A 81 -9.97 9.29 3.15
C ARG A 81 -8.88 10.20 2.59
N GLN A 82 -8.49 11.31 3.23
CA GLN A 82 -7.37 12.11 2.74
C GLN A 82 -6.02 11.43 2.93
N LEU A 83 -5.82 10.77 4.08
CA LEU A 83 -4.59 10.06 4.40
C LEU A 83 -4.35 8.86 3.47
N TYR A 84 -5.43 8.18 3.05
CA TYR A 84 -5.36 7.00 2.20
C TYR A 84 -5.79 7.23 0.74
N GLY A 85 -6.49 8.33 0.46
CA GLY A 85 -7.02 8.74 -0.84
C GLY A 85 -5.99 9.39 -1.76
N ALA A 86 -4.71 9.37 -1.40
CA ALA A 86 -3.64 9.24 -2.38
C ALA A 86 -3.71 7.85 -3.06
N GLY A 87 -4.82 7.58 -3.77
CA GLY A 87 -5.18 6.30 -4.36
C GLY A 87 -4.15 5.75 -5.34
N SER A 88 -3.17 6.54 -5.75
CA SER A 88 -2.00 6.08 -6.49
C SER A 88 -1.22 4.99 -5.76
N ARG A 89 -1.11 5.05 -4.42
CA ARG A 89 -0.16 4.19 -3.69
C ARG A 89 -0.54 2.71 -3.67
N TRP A 90 -1.83 2.39 -3.64
CA TRP A 90 -2.27 0.99 -3.69
C TRP A 90 -2.27 0.45 -5.12
N VAL A 91 -2.52 1.31 -6.12
CA VAL A 91 -2.39 0.95 -7.55
C VAL A 91 -0.94 0.61 -7.87
N LEU A 92 0.02 1.43 -7.41
CA LEU A 92 1.45 1.13 -7.56
C LEU A 92 1.84 -0.19 -6.89
N ALA A 93 1.37 -0.46 -5.67
CA ALA A 93 1.64 -1.73 -5.00
C ALA A 93 0.99 -2.93 -5.71
N ALA A 94 -0.20 -2.76 -6.31
CA ALA A 94 -0.86 -3.79 -7.10
C ALA A 94 -0.12 -4.05 -8.42
N GLN A 95 0.36 -3.00 -9.08
CA GLN A 95 1.18 -3.09 -10.28
C GLN A 95 2.51 -3.80 -10.00
N ALA A 96 3.21 -3.42 -8.92
CA ALA A 96 4.44 -4.07 -8.46
C ALA A 96 4.23 -5.56 -8.12
N ARG A 97 3.10 -5.89 -7.48
CA ARG A 97 2.73 -7.29 -7.20
C ARG A 97 2.58 -8.08 -8.49
N GLU A 98 1.86 -7.53 -9.46
CA GLU A 98 1.53 -8.23 -10.69
C GLU A 98 2.76 -8.41 -11.60
N SER A 99 3.65 -7.40 -11.67
CA SER A 99 4.91 -7.53 -12.41
C SER A 99 5.81 -8.60 -11.81
N LEU A 100 5.98 -8.61 -10.48
CA LEU A 100 6.74 -9.64 -9.77
C LEU A 100 6.12 -11.02 -9.93
N ARG A 101 4.80 -11.13 -9.80
CA ARG A 101 4.08 -12.39 -9.97
C ARG A 101 4.31 -12.96 -11.38
N ARG A 102 4.17 -12.16 -12.43
CA ARG A 102 4.39 -12.61 -13.81
C ARG A 102 5.84 -13.00 -14.09
N ALA A 103 6.81 -12.34 -13.46
CA ALA A 103 8.21 -12.72 -13.59
C ALA A 103 8.51 -14.03 -12.84
N LEU A 104 7.96 -14.18 -11.64
CA LEU A 104 8.06 -15.40 -10.84
C LEU A 104 7.39 -16.59 -11.55
N ASP A 105 6.19 -16.41 -12.08
CA ASP A 105 5.47 -17.46 -12.81
C ASP A 105 6.28 -17.90 -14.04
N ARG A 106 6.85 -16.94 -14.80
CA ARG A 106 7.77 -17.26 -15.92
C ARG A 106 9.00 -18.04 -15.46
N TYR A 107 9.62 -17.67 -14.33
CA TYR A 107 10.77 -18.37 -13.77
C TYR A 107 10.44 -19.79 -13.32
N LEU A 108 9.27 -19.99 -12.71
CA LEU A 108 8.84 -21.29 -12.21
C LEU A 108 8.36 -22.23 -13.32
N LEU A 109 7.88 -21.69 -14.45
CA LEU A 109 7.53 -22.46 -15.64
C LEU A 109 8.74 -23.12 -16.31
N LEU A 110 9.96 -22.60 -16.07
CA LEU A 110 11.18 -23.28 -16.52
C LEU A 110 11.46 -24.51 -15.63
N PRO A 111 11.79 -25.66 -16.24
CA PRO A 111 12.33 -26.82 -15.53
C PRO A 111 13.54 -26.42 -14.67
N GLU A 112 13.76 -27.08 -13.55
CA GLU A 112 14.88 -26.75 -12.65
C GLU A 112 16.25 -26.81 -13.34
N SER A 113 16.40 -27.70 -14.32
CA SER A 113 17.60 -27.82 -15.16
C SER A 113 17.83 -26.63 -16.09
N GLU A 114 16.79 -25.87 -16.43
CA GLU A 114 16.83 -24.71 -17.33
C GLU A 114 16.81 -23.38 -16.56
N ARG A 115 16.72 -23.39 -15.23
CA ARG A 115 16.83 -22.20 -14.37
C ARG A 115 18.30 -21.76 -14.24
N ASP A 116 18.85 -21.39 -15.38
CA ASP A 116 20.23 -20.97 -15.55
C ASP A 116 20.48 -19.54 -15.02
N ALA A 117 21.70 -19.05 -15.21
CA ALA A 117 22.08 -17.70 -14.80
C ALA A 117 21.25 -16.63 -15.52
N ALA A 118 20.84 -16.85 -16.77
CA ALA A 118 20.05 -15.89 -17.54
C ALA A 118 18.61 -15.78 -17.01
N ALA A 119 17.99 -16.90 -16.65
CA ALA A 119 16.67 -16.93 -16.02
C ALA A 119 16.68 -16.23 -14.64
N ARG A 120 17.73 -16.44 -13.84
CA ARG A 120 17.91 -15.73 -12.56
C ARG A 120 18.13 -14.24 -12.77
N GLN A 121 18.96 -13.86 -13.74
CA GLN A 121 19.22 -12.46 -14.05
C GLN A 121 17.95 -11.75 -14.53
N ALA A 122 17.12 -12.39 -15.36
CA ALA A 122 15.85 -11.84 -15.80
C ALA A 122 14.88 -11.58 -14.63
N LEU A 123 14.81 -12.50 -13.65
CA LEU A 123 14.00 -12.32 -12.45
C LEU A 123 14.54 -11.19 -11.56
N GLN A 124 15.87 -11.10 -11.40
CA GLN A 124 16.53 -10.05 -10.64
C GLN A 124 16.27 -8.66 -11.26
N THR A 125 16.40 -8.51 -12.57
CA THR A 125 16.14 -7.25 -13.27
C THR A 125 14.73 -6.74 -12.98
N VAL A 126 13.71 -7.61 -13.04
CA VAL A 126 12.34 -7.20 -12.72
C VAL A 126 12.20 -6.78 -11.26
N ALA A 127 12.85 -7.48 -10.33
CA ALA A 127 12.81 -7.12 -8.91
C ALA A 127 13.45 -5.74 -8.64
N GLU A 128 14.59 -5.46 -9.30
CA GLU A 128 15.27 -4.18 -9.21
C GLU A 128 14.46 -3.04 -9.85
N GLU A 129 13.86 -3.28 -11.02
CA GLU A 129 12.98 -2.31 -11.70
C GLU A 129 11.78 -1.93 -10.84
N VAL A 130 11.16 -2.89 -10.15
CA VAL A 130 10.07 -2.63 -9.21
C VAL A 130 10.56 -1.73 -8.08
N GLY A 131 11.72 -2.03 -7.47
CA GLY A 131 12.31 -1.18 -6.43
C GLY A 131 12.63 0.23 -6.91
N ALA A 132 13.20 0.37 -8.12
CA ALA A 132 13.53 1.66 -8.72
C ALA A 132 12.29 2.50 -9.02
N ASN A 133 11.22 1.87 -9.54
CA ASN A 133 9.95 2.54 -9.80
C ASN A 133 9.28 3.02 -8.51
N GLU A 134 9.34 2.23 -7.42
CA GLU A 134 8.84 2.67 -6.12
C GLU A 134 9.61 3.87 -5.57
N LEU A 135 10.94 3.86 -5.68
CA LEU A 135 11.78 4.97 -5.23
C LEU A 135 11.46 6.25 -6.01
N ARG A 136 11.31 6.13 -7.34
CA ARG A 136 10.93 7.25 -8.21
C ARG A 136 9.57 7.82 -7.82
N ALA A 137 8.55 6.97 -7.71
CA ALA A 137 7.22 7.39 -7.31
C ALA A 137 7.19 8.03 -5.92
N TRP A 138 8.02 7.55 -4.99
CA TRP A 138 8.16 8.17 -3.67
C TRP A 138 8.81 9.57 -3.76
N SER A 139 9.86 9.71 -4.56
CA SER A 139 10.52 11.01 -4.78
C SER A 139 9.58 12.03 -5.40
N GLU A 140 8.84 11.66 -6.44
CA GLU A 140 7.83 12.51 -7.09
C GLU A 140 6.74 12.96 -6.12
N ALA A 141 6.23 12.02 -5.30
CA ALA A 141 5.22 12.32 -4.29
C ALA A 141 5.73 13.25 -3.18
N GLN A 142 7.04 13.29 -2.92
CA GLN A 142 7.64 14.18 -1.94
C GLN A 142 7.94 15.56 -2.54
N SER A 143 8.40 15.63 -3.78
CA SER A 143 8.68 16.88 -4.51
C SER A 143 7.41 17.71 -4.79
N GLY A 144 6.26 17.05 -4.94
CA GLY A 144 4.97 17.73 -5.13
C GLY A 144 4.32 18.25 -3.85
N ARG A 145 4.92 18.05 -2.66
CA ARG A 145 4.35 18.55 -1.40
C ARG A 145 4.80 20.01 -1.20
N PRO A 146 3.89 20.99 -1.20
CA PRO A 146 4.26 22.39 -0.97
C PRO A 146 4.98 22.51 0.38
N GLU A 147 6.12 23.21 0.38
CA GLU A 147 6.87 23.49 1.59
C GLU A 147 5.97 24.30 2.54
N PRO A 148 5.86 23.93 3.83
CA PRO A 148 5.07 24.71 4.76
C PRO A 148 5.65 26.13 4.81
N PRO A 149 4.80 27.19 4.74
CA PRO A 149 5.29 28.55 4.76
C PRO A 149 6.12 28.77 6.02
N LEU A 150 7.34 29.30 5.84
CA LEU A 150 8.22 29.63 6.95
C LEU A 150 7.47 30.55 7.92
N PRO A 151 7.52 30.30 9.24
CA PRO A 151 6.90 31.19 10.20
C PRO A 151 7.50 32.60 10.01
N PRO A 152 6.68 33.67 10.02
CA PRO A 152 7.19 35.02 9.91
C PRO A 152 8.21 35.25 11.02
N GLY A 153 9.43 35.62 10.62
CA GLY A 153 10.52 35.90 11.55
C GLY A 153 10.10 36.94 12.58
N SER A 154 10.40 36.62 13.84
CA SER A 154 10.24 37.48 15.02
C SER A 154 11.06 38.76 14.93
#